data_AF-A0A9J6DCY9-F1
#
_entry.id   AF-A0A9J6DCY9-F1
#
_cell.length_a   1.000
_cell.length_b   1.000
_cell.length_c   1.000
_cell.angle_alpha   90.00
_cell.angle_beta   90.00
_cell.angle_gamma   90.00
#
_symmetry.space_group_name_H-M   'P 1'
#
loop_
_entity.id
_entity.type
_entity.pdbx_description
1 polymer ?
#
loop_
_entity_poly.entity_id
_entity_poly.type
_entity_poly.pdbx_seq_one_letter_code
_entity_poly.pdbx_strand_id
1 'polypeptide(L)'
;MVTNAQQTPELSQREEEPEWGAWNLSLYRRVDINQADMAPLMAVLLGVPIPINSLGVLPVEYLNTDWHFRAVALLTNARQILAQFQQQKQIIEDTTFSLFFRQFRDMMPKRQHELIEMIETLLKQSRYKEAVQVIEKFIELSLKGLVYYQKYDRLTLSIAVALGFTGWMAFVILLILRNYTGIMCKSLESQSNKRSQDWQGKVKIISTSILVLFLSTMLLYVQNARVMYYFYFLIPIILWTMVFYELDVYYEAKAYLRRFNVKMWFLTMTVVAISAMELVVLIPLLIVSCAFRALLQSIKVSNTALFLLVVVLSDFTALCLEGKVEC
;
A
#
# COMPACT_ATOMS: atom_id res chain seq x y z
N MET A 1 46.39 36.11 -42.31
CA MET A 1 45.89 36.37 -40.94
C MET A 1 44.37 36.34 -40.97
N VAL A 2 43.77 35.83 -39.91
CA VAL A 2 42.33 35.61 -39.68
C VAL A 2 41.77 34.30 -40.23
N THR A 3 41.95 33.29 -39.38
CA THR A 3 41.12 32.10 -39.20
C THR A 3 39.65 32.44 -39.00
N ASN A 4 38.75 31.67 -39.63
CA ASN A 4 37.42 31.40 -39.06
C ASN A 4 37.16 29.90 -39.15
N ALA A 5 37.42 29.25 -38.02
CA ALA A 5 37.00 27.89 -37.74
C ALA A 5 35.52 27.92 -37.41
N GLN A 6 34.69 27.28 -38.25
CA GLN A 6 33.32 26.96 -37.90
C GLN A 6 33.31 25.49 -37.48
N GLN A 7 33.73 25.25 -36.24
CA GLN A 7 33.46 24.00 -35.53
C GLN A 7 31.96 23.95 -35.23
N THR A 8 31.22 23.26 -36.10
CA THR A 8 29.95 22.65 -35.70
C THR A 8 30.25 21.62 -34.62
N PRO A 9 29.61 21.67 -33.45
CA PRO A 9 29.76 20.62 -32.45
C PRO A 9 29.01 19.40 -32.97
N GLU A 10 29.73 18.44 -33.54
CA GLU A 10 29.32 17.04 -33.51
C GLU A 10 29.28 16.62 -32.04
N LEU A 11 28.19 16.97 -31.36
CA LEU A 11 27.70 16.21 -30.23
C LEU A 11 27.35 14.84 -30.79
N SER A 12 28.37 13.98 -30.81
CA SER A 12 28.20 12.54 -30.93
C SER A 12 27.12 12.15 -29.92
N GLN A 13 25.90 12.00 -30.40
CA GLN A 13 24.94 11.10 -29.79
C GLN A 13 25.59 9.73 -29.90
N ARG A 14 26.46 9.41 -28.93
CA ARG A 14 26.77 8.04 -28.60
C ARG A 14 25.48 7.52 -28.00
N GLU A 15 24.52 7.18 -28.86
CA GLU A 15 23.47 6.23 -28.51
C GLU A 15 24.25 5.02 -28.01
N GLU A 16 24.20 4.81 -26.69
CA GLU A 16 24.75 3.61 -26.09
C GLU A 16 23.98 2.47 -26.77
N GLU A 17 24.64 1.79 -27.73
CA GLU A 17 24.11 0.57 -28.30
C GLU A 17 23.73 -0.31 -27.11
N PRO A 18 22.45 -0.65 -26.95
CA PRO A 18 22.02 -1.38 -25.79
C PRO A 18 22.80 -2.69 -25.76
N GLU A 19 23.32 -3.06 -24.58
CA GLU A 19 24.39 -4.06 -24.34
C GLU A 19 24.28 -5.36 -25.16
N TRP A 20 23.07 -5.75 -25.55
CA TRP A 20 22.78 -6.90 -26.40
C TRP A 20 23.27 -6.80 -27.84
N GLY A 21 23.55 -5.62 -28.38
CA GLY A 21 24.14 -5.44 -29.72
C GLY A 21 25.51 -6.11 -29.82
N ALA A 22 26.27 -6.09 -28.73
CA ALA A 22 27.59 -6.74 -28.64
C ALA A 22 27.53 -8.29 -28.72
N TRP A 23 26.38 -8.89 -28.40
CA TRP A 23 26.22 -10.35 -28.34
C TRP A 23 25.69 -10.97 -29.64
N ASN A 24 25.42 -10.17 -30.68
CA ASN A 24 24.86 -10.63 -31.98
C ASN A 24 23.59 -11.50 -31.84
N LEU A 25 22.75 -11.22 -30.84
CA LEU A 25 21.52 -11.97 -30.53
C LEU A 25 20.28 -11.38 -31.21
N SER A 26 20.43 -10.44 -32.15
CA SER A 26 19.31 -9.80 -32.86
C SER A 26 18.53 -10.77 -33.75
N LEU A 27 19.14 -11.91 -34.13
CA LEU A 27 18.52 -12.96 -34.94
C LEU A 27 17.53 -13.83 -34.16
N TYR A 28 17.55 -13.79 -32.83
CA TYR A 28 16.69 -14.61 -31.98
C TYR A 28 15.50 -13.83 -31.47
N ARG A 29 14.31 -14.43 -31.57
CA ARG A 29 13.11 -13.87 -30.96
C ARG A 29 13.26 -13.90 -29.44
N ARG A 30 13.30 -12.71 -28.83
CA ARG A 30 13.17 -12.56 -27.38
C ARG A 30 11.73 -12.80 -26.98
N VAL A 31 11.56 -13.61 -25.93
CA VAL A 31 10.31 -13.78 -25.20
C VAL A 31 10.70 -13.49 -23.76
N ASP A 32 10.11 -12.49 -23.14
CA ASP A 32 10.44 -12.16 -21.76
C ASP A 32 9.52 -12.95 -20.83
N ILE A 33 10.08 -13.44 -19.73
CA ILE A 33 9.37 -14.23 -18.72
C ILE A 33 9.43 -13.45 -17.40
N ASN A 34 8.32 -13.36 -16.66
CA ASN A 34 8.38 -12.78 -15.32
C ASN A 34 9.01 -13.76 -14.33
N GLN A 35 9.61 -13.26 -13.26
CA GLN A 35 10.28 -14.12 -12.28
C GLN A 35 9.36 -15.21 -11.68
N ALA A 36 8.08 -14.90 -11.48
CA ALA A 36 7.08 -15.84 -10.97
C ALA A 36 6.79 -17.00 -11.95
N ASP A 37 6.92 -16.76 -13.26
CA ASP A 37 6.57 -17.68 -14.34
C ASP A 37 7.61 -18.81 -14.51
N MET A 38 8.78 -18.68 -13.85
CA MET A 38 9.81 -19.73 -13.83
C MET A 38 9.35 -21.00 -13.11
N ALA A 39 8.61 -20.86 -12.01
CA ALA A 39 8.12 -22.00 -11.24
C ALA A 39 7.17 -22.92 -12.04
N PRO A 40 6.11 -22.42 -12.71
CA PRO A 40 5.26 -23.25 -13.54
C PRO A 40 5.99 -23.81 -14.76
N LEU A 41 6.94 -23.05 -15.35
CA LEU A 41 7.77 -23.57 -16.44
C LEU A 41 8.60 -24.78 -16.01
N MET A 42 9.33 -24.68 -14.90
CA MET A 42 10.14 -25.79 -14.37
C MET A 42 9.27 -27.00 -14.01
N ALA A 43 8.12 -26.78 -13.38
CA ALA A 43 7.22 -27.87 -12.99
C ALA A 43 6.71 -28.65 -14.20
N VAL A 44 6.27 -27.95 -15.25
CA VAL A 44 5.79 -28.57 -16.50
C VAL A 44 6.91 -29.31 -17.22
N LEU A 45 8.12 -28.76 -17.28
CA LEU A 45 9.28 -29.43 -17.89
C LEU A 45 9.70 -30.70 -17.15
N LEU A 46 9.60 -30.70 -15.82
CA LEU A 46 9.88 -31.86 -14.98
C LEU A 46 8.71 -32.87 -14.93
N GLY A 47 7.54 -32.51 -15.46
CA GLY A 47 6.33 -33.34 -15.39
C GLY A 47 5.77 -33.48 -13.96
N VAL A 48 6.05 -32.52 -13.09
CA VAL A 48 5.56 -32.46 -11.69
C VAL A 48 4.42 -31.44 -11.58
N PRO A 49 3.52 -31.56 -10.57
CA PRO A 49 2.50 -30.55 -10.35
C PRO A 49 3.11 -29.17 -10.06
N ILE A 50 2.46 -28.11 -10.54
CA ILE A 50 2.88 -26.73 -10.28
C ILE A 50 2.78 -26.45 -8.76
N PRO A 51 3.77 -25.79 -8.13
CA PRO A 51 3.74 -25.52 -6.70
C PRO A 51 2.51 -24.70 -6.30
N ILE A 52 1.83 -25.08 -5.22
CA ILE A 52 0.51 -24.53 -4.82
C ILE A 52 0.55 -23.01 -4.58
N ASN A 53 1.68 -22.46 -4.15
CA ASN A 53 1.83 -21.01 -3.89
C ASN A 53 2.31 -20.21 -5.12
N SER A 54 2.53 -20.88 -6.25
CA SER A 54 2.95 -20.21 -7.48
C SER A 54 1.81 -19.36 -8.05
N LEU A 55 2.11 -18.08 -8.28
CA LEU A 55 1.26 -17.14 -9.03
C LEU A 55 1.74 -16.92 -10.47
N GLY A 56 2.80 -17.64 -10.87
CA GLY A 56 3.35 -17.55 -12.22
C GLY A 56 2.38 -18.07 -13.28
N VAL A 57 2.45 -17.45 -14.46
CA VAL A 57 1.78 -17.87 -15.68
C VAL A 57 2.74 -18.78 -16.46
N LEU A 58 2.26 -19.94 -16.92
CA LEU A 58 3.09 -20.84 -17.73
C LEU A 58 3.43 -20.19 -19.10
N PRO A 59 4.71 -19.92 -19.42
CA PRO A 59 5.09 -19.31 -20.70
C PRO A 59 5.11 -20.38 -21.80
N VAL A 60 3.97 -20.56 -22.48
CA VAL A 60 3.74 -21.64 -23.47
C VAL A 60 4.63 -21.55 -24.70
N GLU A 61 5.21 -20.39 -24.99
CA GLU A 61 6.15 -20.14 -26.10
C GLU A 61 7.43 -20.96 -25.96
N TYR A 62 7.85 -21.27 -24.74
CA TYR A 62 9.07 -22.02 -24.44
C TYR A 62 8.90 -23.54 -24.56
N LEU A 63 7.66 -24.02 -24.62
CA LEU A 63 7.37 -25.45 -24.69
C LEU A 63 7.43 -25.91 -26.15
N ASN A 64 8.48 -26.62 -26.59
CA ASN A 64 8.55 -27.18 -27.94
C ASN A 64 7.67 -28.45 -28.11
N THR A 65 6.37 -28.31 -27.84
CA THR A 65 5.37 -29.39 -27.83
C THR A 65 4.19 -29.05 -28.74
N ASP A 66 3.28 -30.01 -28.93
CA ASP A 66 2.02 -29.81 -29.62
C ASP A 66 1.10 -28.82 -28.88
N TRP A 67 0.20 -28.18 -29.65
CA TRP A 67 -0.73 -27.19 -29.11
C TRP A 67 -1.73 -27.78 -28.13
N HIS A 68 -2.03 -29.07 -28.23
CA HIS A 68 -2.91 -29.74 -27.28
C HIS A 68 -2.26 -29.81 -25.90
N PHE A 69 -1.00 -30.28 -25.82
CA PHE A 69 -0.24 -30.28 -24.58
C PHE A 69 -0.12 -28.87 -23.98
N ARG A 70 0.23 -27.86 -24.79
CA ARG A 70 0.32 -26.46 -24.32
C ARG A 70 -0.99 -25.97 -23.71
N ALA A 71 -2.11 -26.23 -24.36
CA ALA A 71 -3.44 -25.81 -23.89
C ALA A 71 -3.82 -26.52 -22.57
N VAL A 72 -3.55 -27.82 -22.45
CA VAL A 72 -3.86 -28.61 -21.25
C VAL A 72 -2.96 -28.22 -20.08
N ALA A 73 -1.66 -28.02 -20.32
CA ALA A 73 -0.72 -27.55 -19.31
C ALA A 73 -1.10 -26.15 -18.79
N LEU A 74 -1.42 -25.23 -19.70
CA LEU A 74 -1.85 -23.88 -19.34
C LEU A 74 -3.21 -23.87 -18.61
N LEU A 75 -4.15 -24.74 -19.01
CA LEU A 75 -5.41 -24.90 -18.29
C LEU A 75 -5.20 -25.40 -16.85
N THR A 76 -4.20 -26.26 -16.64
CA THR A 76 -3.86 -26.76 -15.30
C THR A 76 -3.31 -25.62 -14.43
N ASN A 77 -2.44 -24.78 -14.98
CA ASN A 77 -1.99 -23.54 -14.33
C ASN A 77 -3.17 -22.60 -14.02
N ALA A 78 -4.09 -22.40 -14.96
CA ALA A 78 -5.27 -21.57 -14.76
C ALA A 78 -6.19 -22.07 -13.65
N ARG A 79 -6.43 -23.39 -13.58
CA ARG A 79 -7.23 -24.00 -12.50
C ARG A 79 -6.62 -23.79 -11.13
N GLN A 80 -5.29 -23.88 -11.02
CA GLN A 80 -4.60 -23.61 -9.77
C GLN A 80 -4.78 -22.16 -9.33
N ILE A 81 -4.52 -21.20 -10.23
CA ILE A 81 -4.67 -19.76 -9.93
C ILE A 81 -6.13 -19.43 -9.58
N LEU A 82 -7.09 -20.04 -10.28
CA LEU A 82 -8.51 -19.89 -9.98
C LEU A 82 -8.86 -20.41 -8.58
N ALA A 83 -8.32 -21.55 -8.17
CA ALA A 83 -8.54 -22.11 -6.85
C ALA A 83 -8.02 -21.17 -5.74
N GLN A 84 -6.84 -20.58 -5.94
CA GLN A 84 -6.30 -19.56 -5.02
C GLN A 84 -7.19 -18.32 -4.96
N PHE A 85 -7.67 -17.84 -6.11
CA PHE A 85 -8.60 -16.72 -6.19
C PHE A 85 -9.91 -17.02 -5.43
N GLN A 86 -10.50 -18.19 -5.63
CA GLN A 86 -11.73 -18.61 -4.95
C GLN A 86 -11.51 -18.72 -3.44
N GLN A 87 -10.39 -19.30 -3.01
CA GLN A 87 -10.05 -19.42 -1.59
C GLN A 87 -9.88 -18.05 -0.93
N GLN A 88 -9.13 -17.13 -1.55
CA GLN A 88 -8.98 -15.77 -1.01
C GLN A 88 -10.31 -15.02 -0.97
N LYS A 89 -11.12 -15.13 -2.03
CA LYS A 89 -12.47 -14.54 -2.04
C LYS A 89 -13.28 -15.03 -0.84
N GLN A 90 -13.31 -16.35 -0.62
CA GLN A 90 -14.08 -16.95 0.46
C GLN A 90 -13.60 -16.46 1.84
N ILE A 91 -12.29 -16.40 2.06
CA ILE A 91 -11.73 -15.86 3.31
C ILE A 91 -12.22 -14.41 3.55
N ILE A 92 -12.18 -13.56 2.53
CA ILE A 92 -12.65 -12.17 2.65
C ILE A 92 -14.17 -12.11 2.86
N GLU A 93 -14.93 -12.96 2.19
CA GLU A 93 -16.39 -13.05 2.33
C GLU A 93 -16.82 -13.51 3.73
N ASP A 94 -16.10 -14.48 4.32
CA ASP A 94 -16.38 -15.02 5.65
C ASP A 94 -15.95 -14.07 6.78
N THR A 95 -14.89 -13.30 6.56
CA THR A 95 -14.35 -12.35 7.56
C THR A 95 -14.98 -10.96 7.48
N THR A 96 -15.57 -10.59 6.33
CA THR A 96 -16.22 -9.29 6.14
C THR A 96 -17.72 -9.39 6.34
N PHE A 97 -18.34 -8.40 6.99
CA PHE A 97 -19.80 -8.35 7.02
C PHE A 97 -20.38 -8.27 5.60
N SER A 98 -21.42 -9.05 5.34
CA SER A 98 -22.07 -9.17 4.03
C SER A 98 -22.48 -7.83 3.40
N LEU A 99 -22.84 -6.83 4.21
CA LEU A 99 -23.20 -5.48 3.72
C LEU A 99 -22.01 -4.72 3.11
N PHE A 100 -20.79 -4.98 3.59
CA PHE A 100 -19.57 -4.30 3.14
C PHE A 100 -18.76 -5.13 2.13
N PHE A 101 -19.13 -6.39 1.91
CA PHE A 101 -18.48 -7.24 0.93
C PHE A 101 -18.75 -6.74 -0.51
N ARG A 102 -17.68 -6.54 -1.28
CA ARG A 102 -17.75 -6.14 -2.68
C ARG A 102 -16.98 -7.12 -3.54
N GLN A 103 -17.72 -7.90 -4.32
CA GLN A 103 -17.14 -8.87 -5.24
C GLN A 103 -16.38 -8.18 -6.39
N PHE A 104 -15.28 -8.80 -6.83
CA PHE A 104 -14.53 -8.37 -7.99
C PHE A 104 -15.38 -8.46 -9.28
N ARG A 105 -15.58 -7.31 -9.94
CA ARG A 105 -16.57 -7.16 -11.04
C ARG A 105 -16.22 -7.94 -12.31
N ASP A 106 -14.94 -8.07 -12.63
CA ASP A 106 -14.52 -8.70 -13.89
C ASP A 106 -14.56 -10.23 -13.83
N MET A 107 -14.75 -10.81 -12.63
CA MET A 107 -14.81 -12.26 -12.40
C MET A 107 -16.07 -12.64 -11.61
N MET A 108 -17.22 -12.03 -11.96
CA MET A 108 -18.53 -12.43 -11.41
C MET A 108 -18.85 -13.89 -11.78
N PRO A 109 -19.67 -14.61 -10.97
CA PRO A 109 -19.90 -16.04 -11.16
C PRO A 109 -20.38 -16.39 -12.58
N LYS A 110 -21.29 -15.60 -13.15
CA LYS A 110 -21.77 -15.79 -14.52
C LYS A 110 -20.64 -15.75 -15.55
N ARG A 111 -19.80 -14.71 -15.50
CA ARG A 111 -18.68 -14.52 -16.42
C ARG A 111 -17.60 -15.59 -16.24
N GLN A 112 -17.38 -16.04 -15.01
CA GLN A 112 -16.49 -17.16 -14.73
C GLN A 112 -16.99 -18.45 -15.39
N HIS A 113 -18.28 -18.77 -15.26
CA HIS A 113 -18.87 -19.95 -15.89
C HIS A 113 -18.81 -19.85 -17.42
N GLU A 114 -19.13 -18.69 -18.00
CA GLU A 114 -19.04 -18.45 -19.45
C GLU A 114 -17.62 -18.69 -20.00
N LEU A 115 -16.58 -18.23 -19.29
CA LEU A 115 -15.19 -18.43 -19.71
C LEU A 115 -14.76 -19.89 -19.60
N ILE A 116 -15.16 -20.60 -18.54
CA ILE A 116 -14.88 -22.03 -18.38
C ILE A 116 -15.56 -22.84 -19.50
N GLU A 117 -16.83 -22.57 -19.78
CA GLU A 117 -17.59 -23.24 -20.83
C GLU A 117 -16.99 -22.98 -22.23
N MET A 118 -16.54 -21.75 -22.48
CA MET A 118 -15.85 -21.37 -23.72
C MET A 118 -14.55 -22.16 -23.90
N ILE A 119 -13.73 -22.25 -22.84
CA ILE A 119 -12.48 -23.03 -22.86
C ILE A 119 -12.77 -24.51 -23.15
N GLU A 120 -13.75 -25.11 -22.47
CA GLU A 120 -14.11 -26.52 -22.69
C GLU A 120 -14.60 -26.77 -24.11
N THR A 121 -15.40 -25.85 -24.66
CA THR A 121 -15.89 -25.94 -26.04
C THR A 121 -14.76 -25.86 -27.06
N LEU A 122 -13.82 -24.93 -26.88
CA LEU A 122 -12.65 -24.79 -27.76
C LEU A 122 -11.74 -26.02 -27.73
N LEU A 123 -11.58 -26.63 -26.55
CA LEU A 123 -10.81 -27.88 -26.39
C LEU A 123 -11.50 -29.06 -27.10
N LYS A 124 -12.83 -29.19 -26.99
CA LYS A 124 -13.60 -30.22 -27.70
C LYS A 124 -13.54 -30.05 -29.22
N GLN A 125 -13.54 -28.81 -29.70
CA GLN A 125 -13.40 -28.48 -31.13
C GLN A 125 -11.96 -28.60 -31.65
N SER A 126 -11.00 -29.01 -30.82
CA SER A 126 -9.56 -29.07 -31.16
C SER A 126 -8.95 -27.72 -31.60
N ARG A 127 -9.58 -26.59 -31.23
CA ARG A 127 -9.11 -25.23 -31.52
C ARG A 127 -8.14 -24.74 -30.45
N TYR A 128 -7.04 -25.47 -30.28
CA TYR A 128 -6.12 -25.30 -29.15
C TYR A 128 -5.45 -23.92 -29.07
N LYS A 129 -5.07 -23.33 -30.22
CA LYS A 129 -4.44 -21.99 -30.24
C LYS A 129 -5.36 -20.91 -29.69
N GLU A 130 -6.64 -20.98 -30.01
CA GLU A 130 -7.65 -20.05 -29.52
C GLU A 130 -7.96 -20.33 -28.05
N ALA A 131 -8.00 -21.61 -27.65
CA ALA A 131 -8.14 -21.99 -26.26
C ALA A 131 -7.03 -21.37 -25.39
N VAL A 132 -5.77 -21.42 -25.85
CA VAL A 132 -4.63 -20.79 -25.16
C VAL A 132 -4.89 -19.30 -24.92
N GLN A 133 -5.31 -18.55 -25.94
CA GLN A 133 -5.61 -17.10 -25.80
C GLN A 133 -6.71 -16.82 -24.76
N VAL A 134 -7.77 -17.63 -24.75
CA VAL A 134 -8.86 -17.49 -23.77
C VAL A 134 -8.37 -17.85 -22.36
N ILE A 135 -7.55 -18.90 -22.23
CA ILE A 135 -6.99 -19.32 -20.94
C ILE A 135 -6.03 -18.25 -20.39
N GLU A 136 -5.16 -17.67 -21.21
CA GLU A 136 -4.29 -16.56 -20.81
C GLU A 136 -5.12 -15.39 -20.28
N LYS A 137 -6.20 -15.04 -20.97
CA LYS A 137 -7.09 -13.98 -20.51
C LYS A 137 -7.77 -14.34 -19.18
N PHE A 138 -8.15 -15.60 -19.01
CA PHE A 138 -8.75 -16.08 -17.77
C PHE A 138 -7.78 -16.05 -16.58
N ILE A 139 -6.51 -16.39 -16.81
CA ILE A 139 -5.43 -16.26 -15.83
C ILE A 139 -5.23 -14.79 -15.46
N GLU A 140 -5.14 -13.90 -16.45
CA GLU A 140 -4.97 -12.45 -16.24
C GLU A 140 -6.08 -11.88 -15.34
N LEU A 141 -7.34 -12.24 -15.60
CA LEU A 141 -8.47 -11.82 -14.78
C LEU A 141 -8.41 -12.40 -13.36
N SER A 142 -8.01 -13.67 -13.22
CA SER A 142 -7.88 -14.32 -11.91
C SER A 142 -6.79 -13.66 -11.06
N LEU A 143 -5.63 -13.35 -11.66
CA LEU A 143 -4.53 -12.65 -10.98
C LEU A 143 -4.92 -11.22 -10.58
N LYS A 144 -5.62 -10.48 -11.45
CA LYS A 144 -6.18 -9.16 -11.10
C LYS A 144 -7.15 -9.25 -9.92
N GLY A 145 -8.00 -10.28 -9.92
CA GLY A 145 -8.90 -10.57 -8.81
C GLY A 145 -8.16 -10.90 -7.51
N LEU A 146 -7.06 -11.64 -7.59
CA LEU A 146 -6.22 -11.97 -6.43
C LEU A 146 -5.59 -10.71 -5.82
N VAL A 147 -5.00 -9.84 -6.65
CA VAL A 147 -4.43 -8.56 -6.21
C VAL A 147 -5.52 -7.67 -5.58
N TYR A 148 -6.73 -7.67 -6.13
CA TYR A 148 -7.86 -6.95 -5.55
C TYR A 148 -8.19 -7.43 -4.13
N TYR A 149 -8.26 -8.73 -3.90
CA TYR A 149 -8.56 -9.30 -2.57
C TYR A 149 -7.39 -9.17 -1.59
N GLN A 150 -6.14 -9.28 -2.05
CA GLN A 150 -4.96 -9.00 -1.23
C GLN A 150 -4.94 -7.56 -0.72
N LYS A 151 -5.38 -6.59 -1.54
CA LYS A 151 -5.38 -5.16 -1.21
C LYS A 151 -6.70 -4.69 -0.58
N TYR A 152 -7.65 -5.60 -0.30
CA TYR A 152 -9.02 -5.26 0.08
C TYR A 152 -9.09 -4.34 1.31
N ASP A 153 -8.35 -4.66 2.37
CA ASP A 153 -8.37 -3.92 3.63
C ASP A 153 -7.49 -2.66 3.65
N ARG A 154 -6.67 -2.44 2.61
CA ARG A 154 -5.63 -1.39 2.61
C ARG A 154 -6.21 -0.01 2.89
N LEU A 155 -7.35 0.32 2.29
CA LEU A 155 -7.99 1.63 2.47
C LEU A 155 -8.52 1.80 3.91
N THR A 156 -9.20 0.79 4.44
CA THR A 156 -9.75 0.80 5.80
C THR A 156 -8.64 0.96 6.84
N LEU A 157 -7.57 0.18 6.71
CA LEU A 157 -6.40 0.27 7.59
C LEU A 157 -5.72 1.63 7.47
N SER A 158 -5.60 2.18 6.26
CA SER A 158 -4.99 3.50 6.05
C SER A 158 -5.78 4.62 6.74
N ILE A 159 -7.12 4.56 6.71
CA ILE A 159 -7.98 5.51 7.42
C ILE A 159 -7.82 5.37 8.94
N ALA A 160 -7.78 4.13 9.45
CA ALA A 160 -7.59 3.88 10.88
C ALA A 160 -6.25 4.44 11.39
N VAL A 161 -5.16 4.18 10.64
CA VAL A 161 -3.83 4.71 10.95
C VAL A 161 -3.81 6.24 10.91
N ALA A 162 -4.43 6.85 9.89
CA ALA A 162 -4.53 8.31 9.80
C ALA A 162 -5.32 8.91 10.97
N LEU A 163 -6.42 8.28 11.40
CA LEU A 163 -7.18 8.68 12.59
C LEU A 163 -6.36 8.55 13.87
N GLY A 164 -5.51 7.54 13.97
CA GLY A 164 -4.57 7.38 15.08
C GLY A 164 -3.55 8.52 15.14
N PHE A 165 -2.88 8.80 14.02
CA PHE A 165 -1.90 9.90 13.97
C PHE A 165 -2.53 11.27 14.22
N THR A 166 -3.71 11.54 13.66
CA THR A 166 -4.42 12.81 13.90
C THR A 166 -4.85 12.95 15.36
N GLY A 167 -5.35 11.88 15.99
CA GLY A 167 -5.68 11.86 17.41
C GLY A 167 -4.46 12.08 18.30
N TRP A 168 -3.33 11.44 18.00
CA TRP A 168 -2.07 11.64 18.72
C TRP A 168 -1.59 13.09 18.65
N MET A 169 -1.56 13.68 17.46
CA MET A 169 -1.13 15.06 17.27
C MET A 169 -2.05 16.05 18.02
N ALA A 170 -3.37 15.85 17.94
CA ALA A 170 -4.32 16.66 18.69
C ALA A 170 -4.08 16.56 20.21
N PHE A 171 -3.84 15.35 20.73
CA PHE A 171 -3.55 15.13 22.15
C PHE A 171 -2.26 15.84 22.59
N VAL A 172 -1.18 15.71 21.82
CA VAL A 172 0.10 16.40 22.11
C VAL A 172 -0.09 17.92 22.12
N ILE A 173 -0.84 18.47 21.16
CA ILE A 173 -1.15 19.91 21.13
C ILE A 173 -1.89 20.32 22.42
N LEU A 174 -2.92 19.58 22.83
CA LEU A 174 -3.66 19.88 24.06
C LEU A 174 -2.79 19.80 25.31
N LEU A 175 -1.90 18.81 25.39
CA LEU A 175 -0.95 18.66 26.49
C LEU A 175 0.04 19.83 26.55
N ILE A 176 0.56 20.27 25.40
CA ILE A 176 1.44 21.43 25.32
C ILE A 176 0.70 22.70 25.78
N LEU A 177 -0.52 22.91 25.30
CA LEU A 177 -1.34 24.04 25.72
C LEU A 177 -1.58 24.01 27.24
N ARG A 178 -1.93 22.85 27.80
CA ARG A 178 -2.18 22.71 29.23
C ARG A 178 -0.95 23.00 30.09
N ASN A 179 0.22 22.46 29.73
CA ASN A 179 1.40 22.47 30.59
C ASN A 179 2.34 23.66 30.36
N TYR A 180 2.42 24.18 29.14
CA TYR A 180 3.41 25.19 28.77
C TYR A 180 2.82 26.57 28.43
N THR A 181 1.51 26.66 28.22
CA THR A 181 0.87 27.96 28.07
C THR A 181 0.15 28.32 29.36
N GLY A 182 0.46 29.50 29.93
CA GLY A 182 -0.15 30.00 31.18
C GLY A 182 -1.67 30.26 31.11
N ILE A 183 -2.35 29.75 30.07
CA ILE A 183 -3.80 29.82 29.83
C ILE A 183 -4.56 29.22 31.03
N MET A 184 -4.05 28.13 31.62
CA MET A 184 -4.69 27.46 32.77
C MET A 184 -4.56 28.20 34.11
N CYS A 185 -3.57 29.10 34.29
CA CYS A 185 -3.42 29.85 35.55
C CYS A 185 -4.60 30.79 35.83
N LYS A 186 -5.32 31.28 34.79
CA LYS A 186 -6.53 32.10 34.96
C LYS A 186 -7.82 31.28 35.16
N SER A 187 -7.80 30.00 34.79
CA SER A 187 -8.97 29.11 34.91
C SER A 187 -9.18 28.63 36.35
N LEU A 188 -8.09 28.38 37.10
CA LEU A 188 -8.15 27.93 38.50
C LEU A 188 -8.91 28.89 39.43
N GLU A 189 -8.83 30.20 39.19
CA GLU A 189 -9.60 31.21 39.96
C GLU A 189 -11.11 31.20 39.62
N SER A 190 -11.48 30.81 38.40
CA SER A 190 -12.87 30.72 37.93
C SER A 190 -13.52 29.34 38.13
N GLN A 191 -12.73 28.29 38.40
CA GLN A 191 -13.18 26.90 38.46
C GLN A 191 -13.70 26.44 39.83
N SER A 192 -13.47 27.19 40.91
CA SER A 192 -13.89 26.78 42.27
C SER A 192 -15.41 26.54 42.41
N ASN A 193 -16.22 27.11 41.51
CA ASN A 193 -17.68 27.05 41.57
C ASN A 193 -18.38 26.11 40.55
N LYS A 194 -17.64 25.39 39.68
CA LYS A 194 -18.21 24.52 38.61
C LYS A 194 -17.82 23.03 38.69
N ARG A 195 -17.32 22.59 39.85
CA ARG A 195 -16.66 21.29 40.02
C ARG A 195 -17.57 20.05 39.84
N SER A 196 -18.87 20.18 40.05
CA SER A 196 -19.82 19.06 39.95
C SER A 196 -20.30 18.77 38.53
N GLN A 197 -20.38 19.79 37.66
CA GLN A 197 -20.91 19.67 36.30
C GLN A 197 -19.84 19.17 35.30
N ASP A 198 -18.56 19.50 35.56
CA ASP A 198 -17.40 19.01 34.80
C ASP A 198 -17.16 17.49 35.02
N TRP A 199 -17.27 17.02 36.26
CA TRP A 199 -17.11 15.60 36.61
C TRP A 199 -18.12 14.69 35.90
N GLN A 200 -19.38 15.14 35.76
CA GLN A 200 -20.41 14.38 35.03
C GLN A 200 -20.10 14.29 33.53
N GLY A 201 -19.50 15.33 32.92
CA GLY A 201 -19.08 15.31 31.53
C GLY A 201 -17.96 14.31 31.28
N LYS A 202 -16.94 14.30 32.14
CA LYS A 202 -15.79 13.37 32.04
C LYS A 202 -16.18 11.91 32.23
N VAL A 203 -17.06 11.61 33.19
CA VAL A 203 -17.58 10.25 33.39
C VAL A 203 -18.38 9.77 32.18
N LYS A 204 -19.17 10.65 31.55
CA LYS A 204 -19.90 10.32 30.31
C LYS A 204 -18.95 9.97 29.17
N ILE A 205 -17.89 10.77 28.95
CA ILE A 205 -16.89 10.51 27.90
C ILE A 205 -16.24 9.14 28.10
N ILE A 206 -15.75 8.85 29.32
CA ILE A 206 -15.12 7.56 29.64
C ILE A 206 -16.11 6.41 29.43
N SER A 207 -17.36 6.54 29.90
CA SER A 207 -18.39 5.52 29.72
C SER A 207 -18.69 5.25 28.24
N THR A 208 -18.81 6.30 27.41
CA THR A 208 -19.01 6.15 25.97
C THR A 208 -17.82 5.50 25.28
N SER A 209 -16.60 5.85 25.67
CA SER A 209 -15.38 5.26 25.10
C SER A 209 -15.22 3.79 25.44
N ILE A 210 -15.53 3.39 26.67
CA ILE A 210 -15.53 1.96 27.07
C ILE A 210 -16.56 1.19 26.25
N LEU A 211 -17.76 1.75 26.03
CA LEU A 211 -18.78 1.13 25.21
C LEU A 211 -18.32 0.96 23.75
N VAL A 212 -17.70 1.99 23.16
CA VAL A 212 -17.18 1.95 21.79
C VAL A 212 -16.02 0.94 21.66
N LEU A 213 -15.10 0.90 22.62
CA LEU A 213 -14.02 -0.10 22.67
C LEU A 213 -14.60 -1.51 22.75
N PHE A 214 -15.55 -1.75 23.65
CA PHE A 214 -16.21 -3.05 23.80
C PHE A 214 -16.91 -3.47 22.50
N LEU A 215 -17.71 -2.58 21.91
CA LEU A 215 -18.41 -2.85 20.66
C LEU A 215 -17.43 -3.13 19.51
N SER A 216 -16.36 -2.35 19.40
CA SER A 216 -15.31 -2.56 18.39
C SER A 216 -14.59 -3.89 18.56
N THR A 217 -14.24 -4.28 19.78
CA THR A 217 -13.63 -5.59 20.06
C THR A 217 -14.58 -6.75 19.76
N MET A 218 -15.86 -6.64 20.13
CA MET A 218 -16.88 -7.64 19.82
C MET A 218 -17.07 -7.78 18.32
N LEU A 219 -17.07 -6.67 17.58
CA LEU A 219 -17.16 -6.66 16.13
C LEU A 219 -15.99 -7.41 15.48
N LEU A 220 -14.75 -7.12 15.90
CA LEU A 220 -13.55 -7.77 15.39
C LEU A 220 -13.47 -9.25 15.77
N TYR A 221 -14.02 -9.62 16.93
CA TYR A 221 -14.12 -11.00 17.37
C TYR A 221 -15.09 -11.80 16.50
N VAL A 222 -16.29 -11.24 16.22
CA VAL A 222 -17.28 -11.87 15.33
C VAL A 222 -16.74 -12.03 13.91
N GLN A 223 -15.89 -11.11 13.45
CA GLN A 223 -15.21 -11.17 12.15
C GLN A 223 -14.03 -12.16 12.08
N ASN A 224 -13.67 -12.83 13.19
CA ASN A 224 -12.46 -13.65 13.29
C ASN A 224 -11.19 -12.92 12.78
N ALA A 225 -11.09 -11.61 13.04
CA ALA A 225 -10.01 -10.80 12.52
C ALA A 225 -8.66 -11.19 13.16
N ARG A 226 -7.57 -11.08 12.38
CA ARG A 226 -6.21 -11.29 12.90
C ARG A 226 -5.91 -10.28 14.01
N VAL A 227 -5.08 -10.68 15.00
CA VAL A 227 -4.74 -9.86 16.17
C VAL A 227 -4.23 -8.45 15.80
N MET A 228 -3.52 -8.32 14.67
CA MET A 228 -3.04 -7.02 14.17
C MET A 228 -4.16 -5.99 13.99
N TYR A 229 -5.35 -6.39 13.55
CA TYR A 229 -6.48 -5.48 13.33
C TYR A 229 -6.97 -4.84 14.64
N TYR A 230 -6.85 -5.54 15.77
CA TYR A 230 -7.21 -4.98 17.08
C TYR A 230 -6.35 -3.76 17.41
N PHE A 231 -5.04 -3.81 17.15
CA PHE A 231 -4.18 -2.65 17.38
C PHE A 231 -4.58 -1.46 16.50
N TYR A 232 -4.85 -1.70 15.20
CA TYR A 232 -5.22 -0.64 14.27
C TYR A 232 -6.51 0.08 14.63
N PHE A 233 -7.52 -0.61 15.15
CA PHE A 233 -8.80 0.02 15.49
C PHE A 233 -8.88 0.52 16.93
N LEU A 234 -8.24 -0.14 17.90
CA LEU A 234 -8.32 0.26 19.30
C LEU A 234 -7.45 1.47 19.64
N ILE A 235 -6.25 1.57 19.07
CA ILE A 235 -5.33 2.69 19.35
C ILE A 235 -5.97 4.05 19.02
N PRO A 236 -6.58 4.26 17.83
CA PRO A 236 -7.28 5.51 17.53
C PRO A 236 -8.38 5.82 18.55
N ILE A 237 -9.19 4.84 18.95
CA ILE A 237 -10.28 5.04 19.92
C ILE A 237 -9.74 5.52 21.27
N ILE A 238 -8.66 4.92 21.76
CA ILE A 238 -8.00 5.33 23.01
C ILE A 238 -7.47 6.76 22.89
N LEU A 239 -6.78 7.08 21.79
CA LEU A 239 -6.21 8.41 21.58
C LEU A 239 -7.30 9.49 21.50
N TRP A 240 -8.37 9.24 20.75
CA TRP A 240 -9.49 10.18 20.67
C TRP A 240 -10.23 10.33 22.00
N THR A 241 -10.28 9.28 22.83
CA THR A 241 -10.79 9.38 24.20
C THR A 241 -9.95 10.35 25.05
N MET A 242 -8.61 10.28 24.94
CA MET A 242 -7.71 11.20 25.62
C MET A 242 -7.90 12.65 25.14
N VAL A 243 -8.08 12.85 23.83
CA VAL A 243 -8.41 14.17 23.27
C VAL A 243 -9.73 14.69 23.83
N PHE A 244 -10.77 13.84 23.86
CA PHE A 244 -12.07 14.24 24.36
C PHE A 244 -12.06 14.56 25.86
N TYR A 245 -11.25 13.85 26.64
CA TYR A 245 -11.09 14.12 28.07
C TYR A 245 -10.53 15.52 28.36
N GLU A 246 -9.66 16.03 27.49
CA GLU A 246 -9.02 17.36 27.63
C GLU A 246 -9.74 18.47 26.82
N LEU A 247 -10.99 18.24 26.39
CA LEU A 247 -11.76 19.22 25.60
C LEU A 247 -11.95 20.57 26.30
N ASP A 248 -11.95 20.61 27.62
CA ASP A 248 -12.08 21.86 28.38
C ASP A 248 -10.94 22.82 28.05
N VAL A 249 -9.71 22.28 27.93
CA VAL A 249 -8.51 23.04 27.54
C VAL A 249 -8.69 23.64 26.15
N TYR A 250 -9.28 22.89 25.22
CA TYR A 250 -9.57 23.37 23.88
C TYR A 250 -10.58 24.53 23.89
N TYR A 251 -11.67 24.41 24.65
CA TYR A 251 -12.67 25.48 24.74
C TYR A 251 -12.11 26.76 25.39
N GLU A 252 -11.31 26.62 26.45
CA GLU A 252 -10.63 27.75 27.09
C GLU A 252 -9.60 28.40 26.17
N ALA A 253 -8.78 27.60 25.50
CA ALA A 253 -7.82 28.08 24.51
C ALA A 253 -8.52 28.82 23.37
N LYS A 254 -9.62 28.28 22.84
CA LYS A 254 -10.44 28.93 21.81
C LYS A 254 -11.05 30.24 22.30
N ALA A 255 -11.53 30.30 23.55
CA ALA A 255 -12.07 31.52 24.14
C ALA A 255 -10.99 32.59 24.34
N TYR A 256 -9.79 32.19 24.79
CA TYR A 256 -8.61 33.05 24.89
C TYR A 256 -8.21 33.59 23.51
N LEU A 257 -8.17 32.71 22.50
CA LEU A 257 -7.82 33.03 21.12
C LEU A 257 -8.84 33.95 20.45
N ARG A 258 -10.12 33.87 20.82
CA ARG A 258 -11.16 34.79 20.33
C ARG A 258 -11.07 36.18 20.97
N ARG A 259 -10.52 36.28 22.19
CA ARG A 259 -10.46 37.51 22.98
C ARG A 259 -9.28 38.40 22.61
N PHE A 260 -8.17 37.80 22.21
CA PHE A 260 -7.06 38.51 21.57
C PHE A 260 -7.29 38.59 20.05
N ASN A 261 -6.83 39.64 19.38
CA ASN A 261 -6.87 39.77 17.92
C ASN A 261 -5.79 38.86 17.25
N VAL A 262 -5.64 37.62 17.72
CA VAL A 262 -4.60 36.64 17.38
C VAL A 262 -4.89 35.90 16.07
N LYS A 263 -5.86 36.34 15.26
CA LYS A 263 -6.06 35.78 13.91
C LYS A 263 -4.78 35.83 13.07
N MET A 264 -4.01 36.92 13.18
CA MET A 264 -2.70 37.06 12.53
C MET A 264 -1.63 36.18 13.16
N TRP A 265 -1.61 36.06 14.49
CA TRP A 265 -0.60 35.25 15.20
C TRP A 265 -0.81 33.74 15.00
N PHE A 266 -2.06 33.28 14.96
CA PHE A 266 -2.40 31.89 14.68
C PHE A 266 -2.12 31.53 13.22
N LEU A 267 -2.40 32.44 12.27
CA LEU A 267 -1.99 32.28 10.87
C LEU A 267 -0.47 32.13 10.74
N THR A 268 0.31 32.95 11.46
CA THR A 268 1.77 32.79 11.49
C THR A 268 2.21 31.48 12.15
N MET A 269 1.59 31.07 13.26
CA MET A 269 1.94 29.82 13.94
C MET A 269 1.53 28.57 13.14
N THR A 270 0.43 28.62 12.38
CA THR A 270 0.06 27.52 11.47
C THR A 270 1.00 27.45 10.27
N VAL A 271 1.42 28.59 9.71
CA VAL A 271 2.45 28.63 8.66
C VAL A 271 3.81 28.12 9.18
N VAL A 272 4.19 28.50 10.40
CA VAL A 272 5.41 28.00 11.06
C VAL A 272 5.29 26.49 11.38
N ALA A 273 4.13 26.01 11.80
CA ALA A 273 3.92 24.59 12.08
C ALA A 273 3.93 23.74 10.79
N ILE A 274 3.35 24.24 9.70
CA ILE A 274 3.38 23.58 8.39
C ILE A 274 4.82 23.55 7.86
N SER A 275 5.54 24.67 7.90
CA SER A 275 6.95 24.72 7.49
C SER A 275 7.88 23.90 8.41
N ALA A 276 7.59 23.83 9.71
CA ALA A 276 8.32 22.96 10.64
C ALA A 276 8.02 21.48 10.39
N MET A 277 6.77 21.13 10.05
CA MET A 277 6.40 19.77 9.64
C MET A 277 7.10 19.39 8.33
N GLU A 278 7.17 20.29 7.35
CA GLU A 278 7.97 20.10 6.14
C GLU A 278 9.45 19.90 6.48
N LEU A 279 9.99 20.66 7.44
CA LEU A 279 11.37 20.51 7.92
C LEU A 279 11.61 19.16 8.61
N VAL A 280 10.66 18.67 9.41
CA VAL A 280 10.72 17.36 10.09
C VAL A 280 10.71 16.21 9.09
N VAL A 281 10.05 16.37 7.93
CA VAL A 281 10.12 15.41 6.82
C VAL A 281 11.42 15.56 6.02
N LEU A 282 11.93 16.79 5.87
CA LEU A 282 13.15 17.09 5.12
C LEU A 282 14.44 16.67 5.87
N ILE A 283 14.46 16.75 7.20
CA ILE A 283 15.64 16.42 8.03
C ILE A 283 16.07 14.95 7.85
N PRO A 284 15.18 13.94 7.97
CA PRO A 284 15.51 12.54 7.66
C PRO A 284 15.98 12.38 6.21
N LEU A 285 15.38 13.10 5.26
CA LEU A 285 15.75 13.03 3.85
C LEU A 285 17.15 13.61 3.59
N LEU A 286 17.50 14.70 4.29
CA LEU A 286 18.84 15.30 4.27
C LEU A 286 19.87 14.44 5.01
N ILE A 287 19.52 13.83 6.14
CA ILE A 287 20.40 12.90 6.86
C ILE A 287 20.70 11.69 5.98
N VAL A 288 19.68 11.11 5.33
CA VAL A 288 19.85 10.01 4.39
C VAL A 288 20.70 10.46 3.19
N SER A 289 20.44 11.64 2.60
CA SER A 289 21.22 12.16 1.49
C SER A 289 22.69 12.44 1.86
N CYS A 290 22.94 12.99 3.05
CA CYS A 290 24.29 13.28 3.56
C CYS A 290 25.04 12.00 3.94
N ALA A 291 24.40 11.06 4.61
CA ALA A 291 24.97 9.75 4.92
C ALA A 291 25.29 8.98 3.64
N PHE A 292 24.41 9.05 2.64
CA PHE A 292 24.62 8.44 1.33
C PHE A 292 25.81 9.12 0.61
N ARG A 293 25.88 10.46 0.56
CA ARG A 293 27.05 11.21 0.02
C ARG A 293 28.37 10.87 0.72
N ALA A 294 28.38 10.74 2.05
CA ALA A 294 29.57 10.35 2.80
C ALA A 294 30.01 8.91 2.47
N LEU A 295 29.04 8.01 2.31
CA LEU A 295 29.28 6.62 1.88
C LEU A 295 29.72 6.53 0.41
N LEU A 296 29.41 7.51 -0.43
CA LEU A 296 29.84 7.57 -1.83
C LEU A 296 31.22 8.17 -2.01
N GLN A 297 31.57 9.16 -1.16
CA GLN A 297 32.93 9.70 -1.11
C GLN A 297 33.94 8.61 -0.71
N SER A 298 33.52 7.62 0.10
CA SER A 298 34.34 6.46 0.45
C SER A 298 34.36 5.36 -0.62
N ILE A 299 33.34 5.24 -1.48
CA ILE A 299 33.23 4.15 -2.49
C ILE A 299 33.54 4.62 -3.93
N LYS A 300 33.71 5.93 -4.21
CA LYS A 300 34.06 6.53 -5.53
C LYS A 300 33.14 6.10 -6.69
N VAL A 301 31.82 6.14 -6.49
CA VAL A 301 30.83 5.77 -7.53
C VAL A 301 30.19 7.02 -8.15
N SER A 302 29.84 6.93 -9.45
CA SER A 302 29.24 8.02 -10.24
C SER A 302 27.86 8.47 -9.75
N ASN A 303 27.58 9.78 -9.83
CA ASN A 303 26.30 10.41 -9.48
C ASN A 303 25.10 9.94 -10.32
N THR A 304 25.31 9.28 -11.46
CA THR A 304 24.21 8.69 -12.27
C THR A 304 23.73 7.36 -11.70
N ALA A 305 24.65 6.53 -11.18
CA ALA A 305 24.29 5.30 -10.45
C ALA A 305 23.55 5.62 -9.14
N LEU A 306 23.79 6.81 -8.57
CA LEU A 306 23.10 7.34 -7.40
C LEU A 306 21.60 7.53 -7.62
N PHE A 307 21.23 8.17 -8.73
CA PHE A 307 19.83 8.44 -9.06
C PHE A 307 19.10 7.13 -9.30
N LEU A 308 19.72 6.21 -10.03
CA LEU A 308 19.17 4.88 -10.27
C LEU A 308 19.05 4.06 -8.98
N LEU A 309 20.02 4.12 -8.06
CA LEU A 309 19.96 3.36 -6.81
C LEU A 309 18.94 3.95 -5.82
N VAL A 310 18.76 5.26 -5.78
CA VAL A 310 17.71 5.90 -4.97
C VAL A 310 16.32 5.60 -5.53
N VAL A 311 16.15 5.60 -6.86
CA VAL A 311 14.91 5.18 -7.51
C VAL A 311 14.63 3.69 -7.25
N VAL A 312 15.65 2.83 -7.36
CA VAL A 312 15.54 1.39 -7.06
C VAL A 312 15.25 1.15 -5.58
N LEU A 313 15.81 1.95 -4.66
CA LEU A 313 15.53 1.84 -3.22
C LEU A 313 14.15 2.40 -2.85
N SER A 314 13.68 3.47 -3.49
CA SER A 314 12.30 3.95 -3.30
C SER A 314 11.29 2.94 -3.81
N ASP A 315 11.57 2.30 -4.95
CA ASP A 315 10.78 1.20 -5.47
C ASP A 315 10.91 -0.05 -4.60
N PHE A 316 12.07 -0.34 -4.00
CA PHE A 316 12.24 -1.42 -3.02
C PHE A 316 11.47 -1.14 -1.72
N THR A 317 11.35 0.12 -1.27
CA THR A 317 10.50 0.45 -0.12
C THR A 317 9.01 0.33 -0.46
N ALA A 318 8.61 0.61 -1.70
CA ALA A 318 7.27 0.32 -2.19
C ALA A 318 7.02 -1.19 -2.33
N LEU A 319 8.01 -1.96 -2.78
CA LEU A 319 7.99 -3.42 -2.87
C LEU A 319 8.06 -4.12 -1.50
N CYS A 320 8.80 -3.58 -0.52
CA CYS A 320 8.84 -4.12 0.84
C CYS A 320 7.53 -3.86 1.60
N LEU A 321 6.77 -2.82 1.21
CA LEU A 321 5.38 -2.64 1.64
C LEU A 321 4.43 -3.65 0.99
N GLU A 322 4.80 -4.23 -0.15
CA GLU A 322 4.09 -5.34 -0.79
C GLU A 322 4.60 -6.74 -0.37
N GLY A 323 5.84 -6.86 0.10
CA GLY A 323 6.51 -8.13 0.46
C GLY A 323 6.51 -8.49 1.94
N LYS A 324 5.85 -7.72 2.82
CA LYS A 324 5.75 -8.05 4.27
C LYS A 324 4.42 -8.67 4.68
N VAL A 325 3.67 -9.20 3.72
CA VAL A 325 2.54 -10.11 3.93
C VAL A 325 3.00 -11.54 3.68
N GLU A 326 3.99 -12.00 4.46
CA GLU A 326 4.31 -13.42 4.58
C GLU A 326 5.08 -13.63 5.90
N CYS A 327 4.31 -13.78 6.97
CA CYS A 327 4.53 -14.65 8.12
C CYS A 327 3.15 -15.02 8.69
#